data_AF-A0A4Q6B8D9-F1
#
_entry.id   AF-A0A4Q6B8D9-F1
#
_cell.length_a   1.000
_cell.length_b   1.000
_cell.length_c   1.000
_cell.angle_alpha   90.00
_cell.angle_beta   90.00
_cell.angle_gamma   90.00
#
_symmetry.space_group_name_H-M   'P 1'
#
loop_
_entity.id
_entity.type
_entity.pdbx_description
1 polymer ?
#
loop_
_entity_poly.entity_id
_entity_poly.type
_entity_poly.pdbx_seq_one_letter_code
_entity_poly.pdbx_strand_id
1 'polypeptide(L)'
;MLTHIDAEGRPTMVDVSDKQVTARQATAQTTILLPKEVAAQLIGGDIMTKKGSIKFESRFEEDGSRLILSCTVKNIAKTGIEMEALTGVSVAALTVYDMCKALSHEMVIAETKLMAKSGGKRDVQKS
;
A
#
# COMPACT_ATOMS: atom_id res chain seq x y z
N MET A 1 -20.23 -13.83 6.73
CA MET A 1 -20.73 -12.78 7.64
C MET A 1 -19.68 -11.68 7.71
N LEU A 2 -20.04 -10.42 7.47
CA LEU A 2 -19.12 -9.28 7.56
C LEU A 2 -18.87 -8.98 9.03
N THR A 3 -17.62 -9.00 9.49
CA THR A 3 -17.31 -8.81 10.92
C THR A 3 -17.45 -7.35 11.38
N HIS A 4 -17.51 -6.39 10.46
CA HIS A 4 -17.56 -4.96 10.75
C HIS A 4 -18.97 -4.35 10.72
N ILE A 5 -20.00 -5.18 10.65
CA ILE A 5 -21.39 -4.76 10.57
C ILE A 5 -22.16 -5.44 11.70
N ASP A 6 -22.94 -4.69 12.48
CA ASP A 6 -23.78 -5.22 13.55
C ASP A 6 -25.07 -5.88 13.01
N ALA A 7 -25.93 -6.37 13.92
CA ALA A 7 -27.19 -7.02 13.55
C ALA A 7 -28.19 -6.05 12.88
N GLU A 8 -28.01 -4.75 13.07
CA GLU A 8 -28.83 -3.69 12.48
C GLU A 8 -28.23 -3.11 11.18
N GLY A 9 -27.11 -3.66 10.70
CA GLY A 9 -26.47 -3.20 9.47
C GLY A 9 -25.54 -1.99 9.63
N ARG A 10 -25.22 -1.57 10.86
CA ARG A 10 -24.37 -0.40 11.12
C ARG A 10 -22.89 -0.78 11.22
N PRO A 11 -21.96 0.07 10.76
CA PRO A 11 -20.54 -0.14 10.95
C PRO A 11 -20.14 -0.18 12.43
N THR A 12 -19.35 -1.16 12.82
CA THR A 12 -18.82 -1.30 14.19
C THR A 12 -17.37 -1.76 14.20
N MET A 13 -16.64 -1.37 15.25
CA MET A 13 -15.30 -1.88 15.53
C MET A 13 -15.41 -3.24 16.20
N VAL A 14 -14.67 -4.22 15.68
CA VAL A 14 -14.64 -5.57 16.24
C VAL A 14 -13.84 -5.56 17.53
N ASP A 15 -14.40 -6.10 18.61
CA ASP A 15 -13.63 -6.35 19.83
C ASP A 15 -12.54 -7.41 19.56
N VAL A 16 -11.33 -7.07 19.94
CA VAL A 16 -10.12 -7.88 19.74
C VAL A 16 -9.39 -8.14 21.04
N SER A 17 -10.00 -7.84 22.19
CA SER A 17 -9.40 -7.95 23.53
C SER A 17 -8.82 -9.34 23.79
N ASP A 18 -9.56 -10.39 23.40
CA ASP A 18 -9.19 -11.81 23.58
C ASP A 18 -8.19 -12.33 22.55
N LYS A 19 -7.83 -11.52 21.53
CA LYS A 19 -6.85 -11.95 20.53
C LYS A 19 -5.44 -11.83 21.09
N GLN A 20 -4.61 -12.84 20.81
CA GLN A 20 -3.21 -12.81 21.15
C GLN A 20 -2.46 -11.74 20.36
N VAL A 21 -1.54 -11.06 21.03
CA VAL A 21 -0.60 -10.13 20.43
C VAL A 21 0.48 -10.93 19.70
N THR A 22 0.67 -10.67 18.41
CA THR A 22 1.64 -11.37 17.57
C THR A 22 2.40 -10.38 16.69
N ALA A 23 3.61 -10.75 16.27
CA ALA A 23 4.33 -10.01 15.23
C ALA A 23 3.62 -10.19 13.89
N ARG A 24 3.37 -9.09 13.19
CA ARG A 24 2.58 -9.04 11.95
C ARG A 24 3.32 -8.25 10.89
N GLN A 25 3.12 -8.67 9.65
CA GLN A 25 3.64 -7.99 8.47
C GLN A 25 2.53 -7.92 7.41
N ALA A 26 2.46 -6.81 6.69
CA ALA A 26 1.63 -6.69 5.49
C ALA A 26 2.39 -5.91 4.42
N THR A 27 2.25 -6.34 3.17
CA THR A 27 2.81 -5.68 1.99
C THR A 27 1.69 -5.37 1.01
N ALA A 28 1.55 -4.11 0.63
CA ALA A 28 0.62 -3.64 -0.39
C ALA A 28 1.38 -2.99 -1.55
N GLN A 29 0.77 -3.00 -2.73
CA GLN A 29 1.33 -2.45 -3.95
C GLN A 29 0.30 -1.59 -4.66
N THR A 30 0.75 -0.49 -5.26
CA THR A 30 -0.04 0.30 -6.21
C THR A 30 0.73 0.54 -7.50
N THR A 31 0.00 0.66 -8.60
CA THR A 31 0.57 1.00 -9.91
C THR A 31 0.07 2.38 -10.35
N ILE A 32 0.97 3.22 -10.83
CA ILE A 32 0.67 4.51 -11.44
C ILE A 32 1.02 4.42 -12.92
N LEU A 33 0.06 4.71 -13.79
CA LEU A 33 0.29 4.84 -15.22
C LEU A 33 0.84 6.25 -15.48
N LEU A 34 2.00 6.30 -16.15
CA LEU A 34 2.74 7.51 -16.41
C LEU A 34 2.68 7.87 -17.90
N PRO A 35 2.26 9.09 -18.23
CA PRO A 35 2.51 9.68 -19.54
C PRO A 35 4.01 9.78 -19.82
N LYS A 36 4.40 9.75 -21.09
CA LYS A 36 5.82 9.70 -21.51
C LYS A 36 6.63 10.88 -20.97
N GLU A 37 6.02 12.06 -20.93
CA GLU A 37 6.60 13.30 -20.43
C GLU A 37 6.90 13.25 -18.93
N VAL A 38 6.08 12.54 -18.14
CA VAL A 38 6.31 12.33 -16.70
C VAL A 38 7.35 11.23 -16.47
N ALA A 39 7.24 10.12 -17.21
CA ALA A 39 8.18 9.01 -17.13
C ALA A 39 9.63 9.47 -17.38
N ALA A 40 9.84 10.30 -18.39
CA ALA A 40 11.16 10.85 -18.73
C ALA A 40 11.80 11.67 -17.59
N GLN A 41 11.01 12.26 -16.71
CA GLN A 41 11.49 13.11 -15.60
C GLN A 41 11.69 12.33 -14.28
N LEU A 42 11.01 11.20 -14.12
CA LEU A 42 11.06 10.40 -12.88
C LEU A 42 12.12 9.30 -12.91
N ILE A 43 12.56 8.87 -14.10
CA ILE A 43 13.63 7.87 -14.26
C ILE A 43 14.96 8.48 -13.76
N GLY A 44 15.36 8.11 -12.54
CA GLY A 44 16.61 8.56 -11.91
C GLY A 44 16.48 9.03 -10.45
N GLY A 45 15.25 9.12 -9.91
CA GLY A 45 15.02 9.47 -8.50
C GLY A 45 14.67 8.25 -7.64
N ASP A 46 15.61 7.79 -6.80
CA ASP A 46 15.32 6.77 -5.78
C ASP A 46 14.57 7.40 -4.60
N ILE A 47 13.34 6.96 -4.34
CA ILE A 47 12.63 7.27 -3.09
C ILE A 47 12.97 6.14 -2.10
N MET A 48 14.13 6.25 -1.44
CA MET A 48 14.52 5.35 -0.35
C MET A 48 14.41 6.04 1.01
N THR A 49 13.44 5.62 1.83
CA THR A 49 13.36 6.06 3.24
C THR A 49 13.74 4.92 4.19
N LYS A 50 14.81 5.09 4.98
CA LYS A 50 15.23 4.13 6.03
C LYS A 50 14.43 4.34 7.33
N LYS A 51 13.12 4.06 7.35
CA LYS A 51 12.33 4.07 8.60
C LYS A 51 12.00 2.63 9.02
N GLY A 52 12.43 2.25 10.23
CA GLY A 52 12.53 0.84 10.67
C GLY A 52 11.24 0.02 10.72
N SER A 53 10.07 0.65 10.63
CA SER A 53 8.76 -0.04 10.70
C SER A 53 8.00 -0.06 9.37
N ILE A 54 8.38 0.79 8.41
CA ILE A 54 7.70 0.94 7.12
C ILE A 54 8.75 1.03 6.02
N LYS A 55 8.72 0.05 5.11
CA LYS A 55 9.61 0.01 3.94
C LYS A 55 8.81 0.41 2.70
N PHE A 56 9.28 1.43 2.00
CA PHE A 56 8.78 1.80 0.67
C PHE A 56 9.79 1.38 -0.40
N GLU A 57 9.28 0.87 -1.50
CA GLU A 57 10.05 0.51 -2.69
C GLU A 57 9.34 1.04 -3.93
N SER A 58 10.07 1.67 -4.82
CA SER A 58 9.59 2.12 -6.13
C SER A 58 10.36 1.40 -7.23
N ARG A 59 9.67 0.98 -8.28
CA ARG A 59 10.31 0.47 -9.50
C ARG A 59 9.50 0.87 -10.73
N PHE A 60 10.18 1.09 -11.85
CA PHE A 60 9.55 1.29 -13.15
C PHE A 60 9.42 -0.04 -13.90
N GLU A 61 8.41 -0.19 -14.75
CA GLU A 61 8.43 -1.20 -15.81
C GLU A 61 9.47 -0.85 -16.88
N GLU A 62 9.87 -1.84 -17.69
CA GLU A 62 10.96 -1.71 -18.68
C GLU A 62 10.71 -0.58 -19.70
N ASP A 63 9.45 -0.33 -20.05
CA ASP A 63 9.05 0.73 -20.99
C ASP A 63 8.87 2.11 -20.32
N GLY A 64 9.05 2.19 -19.00
CA GLY A 64 8.86 3.40 -18.20
C GLY A 64 7.41 3.87 -18.04
N SER A 65 6.43 3.17 -18.64
CA SER A 65 5.03 3.57 -18.66
C SER A 65 4.32 3.39 -17.32
N ARG A 66 4.90 2.58 -16.42
CA ARG A 66 4.32 2.29 -15.10
C ARG A 66 5.32 2.47 -13.99
N LEU A 67 4.89 3.17 -12.95
CA LEU A 67 5.58 3.24 -11.67
C LEU A 67 4.84 2.35 -10.67
N ILE A 68 5.55 1.38 -10.12
CA ILE A 68 5.03 0.45 -9.13
C ILE A 68 5.61 0.82 -7.77
N LEU A 69 4.73 1.17 -6.82
CA LEU A 69 5.10 1.45 -5.44
C LEU A 69 4.68 0.29 -4.55
N SER A 70 5.56 -0.14 -3.64
CA SER A 70 5.27 -1.16 -2.65
C SER A 70 5.51 -0.62 -1.25
N CYS A 71 4.57 -0.86 -0.34
CA CYS A 71 4.66 -0.48 1.07
C CYS A 71 4.59 -1.74 1.91
N THR A 72 5.62 -1.97 2.74
CA THR A 72 5.62 -3.06 3.74
C THR A 72 5.63 -2.48 5.13
N VAL A 73 4.65 -2.88 5.94
CA VAL A 73 4.51 -2.48 7.35
C VAL A 73 4.74 -3.68 8.24
N LYS A 74 5.44 -3.47 9.37
CA LYS A 74 5.62 -4.46 10.43
C LYS A 74 5.21 -3.89 11.77
N ASN A 75 4.43 -4.65 12.55
CA ASN A 75 3.99 -4.24 13.88
C ASN A 75 3.72 -5.44 14.79
N ILE A 76 3.72 -5.23 16.10
CA ILE A 76 3.29 -6.20 17.12
C ILE A 76 1.88 -5.77 17.57
N ALA A 77 0.85 -6.54 17.19
CA ALA A 77 -0.55 -6.13 17.38
C ALA A 77 -1.52 -7.31 17.53
N LYS A 78 -2.75 -7.01 17.99
CA LYS A 78 -3.87 -7.97 18.10
C LYS A 78 -4.66 -8.13 16.80
N THR A 79 -4.50 -7.21 15.85
CA THR A 79 -5.22 -7.16 14.57
C THR A 79 -4.28 -7.22 13.38
N GLY A 80 -4.79 -7.65 12.23
CA GLY A 80 -4.05 -7.53 10.98
C GLY A 80 -3.75 -6.06 10.67
N ILE A 81 -2.66 -5.85 9.91
CA ILE A 81 -2.14 -4.52 9.55
C ILE A 81 -2.23 -4.26 8.04
N GLU A 82 -3.20 -4.90 7.38
CA GLU A 82 -3.41 -4.77 5.93
C GLU A 82 -3.71 -3.32 5.54
N MET A 83 -4.47 -2.60 6.38
CA MET A 83 -4.92 -1.24 6.11
C MET A 83 -3.78 -0.24 6.20
N GLU A 84 -2.81 -0.43 7.08
CA GLU A 84 -1.62 0.41 7.21
C GLU A 84 -0.77 0.32 5.94
N ALA A 85 -0.59 -0.88 5.40
CA ALA A 85 0.13 -1.07 4.14
C ALA A 85 -0.61 -0.46 2.95
N LEU A 86 -1.92 -0.72 2.82
CA LEU A 86 -2.77 -0.19 1.74
C LEU A 86 -2.87 1.35 1.80
N THR A 87 -3.01 1.91 2.99
CA THR A 87 -3.05 3.36 3.18
C THR A 87 -1.70 3.98 2.86
N GLY A 88 -0.60 3.39 3.35
CA GLY A 88 0.75 3.87 3.09
C GLY A 88 1.07 3.94 1.60
N VAL A 89 0.74 2.89 0.85
CA VAL A 89 1.00 2.88 -0.60
C VAL A 89 0.08 3.85 -1.37
N SER A 90 -1.17 4.02 -0.93
CA SER A 90 -2.12 4.95 -1.56
C SER A 90 -1.68 6.41 -1.36
N VAL A 91 -1.27 6.77 -0.14
CA VAL A 91 -0.75 8.11 0.15
C VAL A 91 0.54 8.37 -0.64
N ALA A 92 1.44 7.38 -0.73
CA ALA A 92 2.64 7.51 -1.55
C ALA A 92 2.31 7.80 -3.02
N ALA A 93 1.30 7.13 -3.59
CA ALA A 93 0.86 7.42 -4.96
C ALA A 93 0.22 8.79 -5.12
N LEU A 94 -0.58 9.25 -4.15
CA LEU A 94 -1.12 10.61 -4.14
C LEU A 94 -0.01 11.66 -4.06
N THR A 95 1.06 11.40 -3.30
CA THR A 95 2.24 12.27 -3.27
C THR A 95 2.94 12.33 -4.62
N VAL A 96 3.11 11.19 -5.31
CA VAL A 96 3.67 11.19 -6.67
C VAL A 96 2.80 12.01 -7.62
N TYR A 97 1.48 11.83 -7.55
CA TYR A 97 0.55 12.63 -8.35
C TYR A 97 0.70 14.13 -8.05
N ASP A 98 0.76 14.52 -6.78
CA ASP A 98 0.91 15.91 -6.38
C ASP A 98 2.23 16.55 -6.88
N MET A 99 3.33 15.79 -6.86
CA MET A 99 4.62 16.26 -7.38
C MET A 99 4.63 16.44 -8.90
N CYS A 100 3.91 15.58 -9.63
CA CYS A 100 3.96 15.52 -11.09
C CYS A 100 2.77 16.20 -11.79
N LYS A 101 1.74 16.66 -11.06
CA LYS A 101 0.54 17.28 -11.64
C LYS A 101 0.80 18.48 -12.54
N ALA A 102 1.92 19.19 -12.35
CA ALA A 102 2.32 20.31 -13.21
C ALA A 102 2.86 19.86 -14.59
N LEU A 103 3.38 18.62 -14.68
CA LEU A 103 3.90 18.05 -15.92
C LEU A 103 2.78 17.46 -16.78
N SER A 104 1.88 16.71 -16.16
CA SER A 104 0.74 16.10 -16.83
C SER A 104 -0.38 15.80 -15.85
N HIS A 105 -1.61 15.95 -16.30
CA HIS A 105 -2.82 15.59 -15.54
C HIS A 105 -3.34 14.20 -15.92
N GLU A 106 -2.73 13.54 -16.91
CA GLU A 106 -3.17 12.24 -17.45
C GLU A 106 -2.63 11.04 -16.65
N MET A 107 -1.87 11.26 -15.59
CA MET A 107 -1.46 10.18 -14.68
C MET A 107 -2.68 9.48 -14.09
N VAL A 108 -2.62 8.15 -13.99
CA VAL A 108 -3.69 7.35 -13.40
C VAL A 108 -3.12 6.49 -12.27
N ILE A 109 -3.60 6.69 -11.05
CA ILE A 109 -3.42 5.72 -9.96
C ILE A 109 -4.37 4.55 -10.26
N ALA A 110 -3.83 3.43 -10.74
CA ALA A 110 -4.62 2.34 -11.31
C ALA A 110 -5.05 1.32 -10.25
N GLU A 111 -4.27 0.25 -10.06
CA GLU A 111 -4.61 -0.80 -9.11
C GLU A 111 -3.87 -0.61 -7.78
N THR A 112 -4.59 -0.75 -6.66
CA THR A 112 -4.04 -0.88 -5.31
C THR A 112 -4.45 -2.23 -4.73
N LYS A 113 -3.48 -3.05 -4.31
CA LYS A 113 -3.75 -4.43 -3.85
C LYS A 113 -2.84 -4.87 -2.72
N LEU A 114 -3.36 -5.75 -1.87
CA LEU A 114 -2.56 -6.47 -0.87
C LEU A 114 -1.80 -7.61 -1.57
N MET A 115 -0.47 -7.64 -1.40
CA MET A 115 0.42 -8.64 -1.97
C MET A 115 0.75 -9.74 -0.98
N ALA A 116 1.02 -9.39 0.27
CA ALA A 116 1.31 -10.37 1.30
C ALA A 116 0.82 -9.93 2.67
N LYS A 117 0.51 -10.89 3.54
CA LYS A 117 0.37 -10.66 4.98
C LYS A 117 0.74 -11.90 5.79
N SER A 118 1.24 -11.68 7.00
CA SER A 118 1.55 -12.75 7.95
C SER A 118 1.31 -12.34 9.40
N GLY A 119 1.28 -13.34 10.30
CA GLY A 119 1.24 -13.11 11.75
C GLY A 119 -0.16 -13.08 12.36
N GLY A 120 -1.16 -13.64 11.69
CA GLY A 120 -2.53 -13.74 12.18
C GLY A 120 -3.12 -15.13 12.00
N LYS A 121 -4.46 -15.22 11.97
CA LYS A 121 -5.15 -16.50 11.72
C LYS A 121 -4.92 -17.05 10.30
N ARG A 122 -4.56 -16.18 9.35
CA ARG A 122 -4.41 -16.52 7.92
C ARG A 122 -3.28 -15.69 7.33
N ASP A 123 -2.37 -16.37 6.66
CA ASP A 123 -1.33 -15.76 5.85
C ASP A 123 -1.80 -15.73 4.39
N VAL A 124 -1.35 -14.73 3.64
CA VAL A 124 -1.68 -14.56 2.22
C VAL A 124 -0.41 -14.15 1.51
N GLN A 125 -0.16 -14.72 0.34
CA GLN A 125 0.90 -14.30 -0.57
C GLN A 125 0.38 -14.43 -2.00
N LYS A 126 0.41 -13.32 -2.74
CA LYS A 126 0.07 -13.29 -4.16
C LYS A 126 1.36 -13.30 -5.00
N SER A 127 1.42 -14.21 -5.97
CA SER A 127 2.40 -14.20 -7.05
C SER A 127 2.16 -13.04 -8.01
#